data_AF-A0A078JSP0-F1
#
_entry.id   AF-A0A078JSP0-F1
#
_cell.length_a   1.000
_cell.length_b   1.000
_cell.length_c   1.000
_cell.angle_alpha   90.00
_cell.angle_beta   90.00
_cell.angle_gamma   90.00
#
_symmetry.space_group_name_H-M   'P 1'
#
loop_
_entity.id
_entity.type
_entity.pdbx_description
1 polymer ?
#
loop_
_entity_poly.entity_id
_entity_poly.type
_entity_poly.pdbx_seq_one_letter_code
_entity_poly.pdbx_strand_id
1 'polypeptide(L)'
;MLEKLRDVEKLTFSAKFLQTLSLALALGRCPFPSVKVNDLTLETTLSSVEFPGIEKLLQNSPGVKKLTLHVMEPGTVPLLIPIMNIDYQNLESEHVVSFIKVLLKFTKTLEKVVVRLACYIDGRGFEELLGMVSMLSHEYNVSIVLSSTCRIRGRSLECY
;
A
#
# COMPACT_ATOMS: atom_id res chain seq x y z
N MET A 1 17.65 11.12 9.75
CA MET A 1 18.03 10.03 8.82
C MET A 1 17.30 10.16 7.48
N LEU A 2 15.96 10.22 7.47
CA LEU A 2 15.16 10.44 6.26
C LEU A 2 15.45 11.77 5.54
N GLU A 3 15.87 12.81 6.27
CA GLU A 3 16.29 14.10 5.70
C GLU A 3 17.48 14.03 4.74
N LYS A 4 18.22 12.91 4.72
CA LYS A 4 19.31 12.67 3.79
C LYS A 4 18.84 12.10 2.44
N LEU A 5 17.56 11.71 2.33
CA LEU A 5 16.95 11.10 1.15
C LEU A 5 16.32 12.16 0.22
N ARG A 6 17.04 13.24 -0.06
CA ARG A 6 16.49 14.40 -0.82
C ARG A 6 16.56 14.25 -2.34
N ASP A 7 17.45 13.41 -2.84
CA ASP A 7 17.73 13.22 -4.28
C ASP A 7 17.48 11.77 -4.73
N VAL A 8 16.54 11.09 -4.05
CA VAL A 8 16.20 9.71 -4.37
C VAL A 8 14.99 9.71 -5.30
N GLU A 9 15.14 9.17 -6.50
CA GLU A 9 14.01 9.08 -7.45
C GLU A 9 12.97 8.06 -7.00
N LYS A 10 13.45 6.91 -6.50
CA LYS A 10 12.64 5.76 -6.08
C LYS A 10 12.99 5.30 -4.68
N LEU A 11 12.00 5.19 -3.81
CA LEU A 11 12.18 4.77 -2.43
C LEU A 11 11.24 3.63 -2.06
N THR A 12 11.75 2.65 -1.31
CA THR A 12 10.95 1.52 -0.80
C THR A 12 10.96 1.53 0.73
N PHE A 13 9.77 1.41 1.32
CA PHE A 13 9.62 1.19 2.76
C PHE A 13 9.05 -0.19 3.03
N SER A 14 9.71 -0.93 3.92
CA SER A 14 9.27 -2.25 4.36
C SER A 14 8.13 -2.16 5.37
N ALA A 15 7.32 -3.21 5.49
CA ALA A 15 6.21 -3.28 6.45
C ALA A 15 6.66 -2.96 7.89
N LYS A 16 7.81 -3.51 8.30
CA LYS A 16 8.42 -3.24 9.62
C LYS A 16 8.71 -1.75 9.83
N PHE A 17 9.20 -1.06 8.80
CA PHE A 17 9.44 0.37 8.87
C PHE A 17 8.13 1.15 9.01
N LEU A 18 7.11 0.80 8.24
CA LEU A 18 5.79 1.46 8.30
C LEU A 18 5.12 1.28 9.67
N GLN A 19 5.21 0.08 10.27
CA GLN A 19 4.71 -0.16 11.63
C GLN A 19 5.49 0.65 12.67
N THR A 20 6.82 0.62 12.60
CA THR A 20 7.68 1.41 13.50
C THR A 20 7.34 2.90 13.38
N LEU A 21 7.09 3.36 12.16
CA LEU A 21 6.70 4.73 11.88
C LEU A 21 5.34 5.06 12.49
N SER A 22 4.31 4.23 12.27
CA SER A 22 2.98 4.41 12.88
C SER A 22 3.06 4.47 14.41
N LEU A 23 3.82 3.57 15.03
CA LEU A 23 4.01 3.55 16.48
C LEU A 23 4.74 4.80 16.98
N ALA A 24 5.80 5.22 16.29
CA ALA A 24 6.53 6.43 16.64
C ALA A 24 5.65 7.70 16.53
N LEU A 25 4.76 7.75 15.54
CA LEU A 25 3.77 8.82 15.39
C LEU A 25 2.74 8.81 16.51
N ALA A 26 2.21 7.64 16.86
CA ALA A 26 1.25 7.50 17.97
C ALA A 26 1.84 7.93 19.33
N LEU A 27 3.15 7.75 19.51
CA LEU A 27 3.88 8.20 20.69
C LEU A 27 4.32 9.67 20.63
N GLY A 28 4.03 10.39 19.53
CA GLY A 28 4.41 11.79 19.35
C GLY A 28 5.92 12.02 19.18
N ARG A 29 6.69 10.98 18.83
CA ARG A 29 8.15 10.99 18.96
C ARG A 29 8.94 11.43 17.73
N CYS A 30 8.30 11.73 16.59
CA CYS A 30 9.04 12.11 15.39
C CYS A 30 8.37 13.20 14.56
N PRO A 31 8.98 14.39 14.41
CA PRO A 31 8.68 15.25 13.27
C PRO A 31 9.06 14.48 12.00
N PHE A 32 8.09 14.30 11.11
CA PHE A 32 8.30 13.54 9.88
C PHE A 32 8.88 14.48 8.82
N PRO A 33 10.09 14.22 8.29
CA PRO A 33 10.68 15.10 7.29
C PRO A 33 9.98 14.90 5.94
N SER A 34 9.88 15.99 5.17
CA SER A 34 9.36 15.90 3.81
C SER A 34 10.30 15.07 2.94
N VAL A 35 9.73 14.09 2.23
CA VAL A 35 10.44 13.20 1.33
C VAL A 35 10.12 13.63 -0.10
N LYS A 36 11.16 13.94 -0.89
CA LYS A 36 11.03 14.33 -2.29
C LYS A 36 11.39 13.16 -3.18
N VAL A 37 10.40 12.30 -3.42
CA VAL A 37 10.55 11.12 -4.30
C VAL A 37 9.42 11.12 -5.32
N ASN A 38 9.68 10.59 -6.52
CA ASN A 38 8.67 10.49 -7.57
C ASN A 38 7.97 9.12 -7.57
N ASP A 39 8.72 8.05 -7.28
CA ASP A 39 8.23 6.68 -7.18
C ASP A 39 8.40 6.16 -5.74
N LEU A 40 7.28 5.84 -5.09
CA LEU A 40 7.24 5.31 -3.74
C LEU A 40 6.71 3.88 -3.75
N THR A 41 7.45 2.95 -3.16
CA THR A 41 7.02 1.57 -2.96
C THR A 41 6.82 1.28 -1.48
N LEU A 42 5.64 0.77 -1.10
CA LEU A 42 5.29 0.42 0.25
C LEU A 42 5.02 -1.08 0.31
N GLU A 43 5.79 -1.79 1.11
CA GLU A 43 5.49 -3.17 1.48
C GLU A 43 4.61 -3.14 2.72
N THR A 44 3.43 -3.75 2.65
CA THR A 44 2.41 -3.61 3.69
C THR A 44 1.61 -4.89 3.81
N THR A 45 1.05 -5.13 4.98
CA THR A 45 0.05 -6.18 5.22
C THR A 45 -1.37 -5.62 5.15
N LEU A 46 -1.52 -4.33 4.80
CA LEU A 46 -2.76 -3.55 4.88
C LEU A 46 -3.43 -3.61 6.26
N SER A 47 -2.63 -3.81 7.32
CA SER A 47 -3.12 -3.83 8.69
C SER A 47 -3.44 -2.43 9.18
N SER A 48 -4.46 -2.30 10.04
CA SER A 48 -4.87 -1.04 10.68
C SER A 48 -3.71 -0.30 11.38
N VAL A 49 -2.70 -1.05 11.83
CA VAL A 49 -1.49 -0.52 12.49
C VAL A 49 -0.63 0.32 11.54
N GLU A 50 -0.57 -0.01 10.26
CA GLU A 50 0.33 0.65 9.30
C GLU A 50 -0.26 1.96 8.75
N PHE A 51 -1.58 2.15 8.84
CA PHE A 51 -2.28 3.29 8.23
C PHE A 51 -1.75 4.66 8.68
N PRO A 52 -1.57 4.96 9.98
CA PRO A 52 -1.14 6.29 10.38
C PRO A 52 0.24 6.65 9.83
N GLY A 53 1.15 5.67 9.78
CA GLY A 53 2.47 5.82 9.21
C GLY A 53 2.44 6.05 7.70
N ILE A 54 1.62 5.28 6.98
CA ILE A 54 1.46 5.42 5.52
C ILE A 54 0.83 6.77 5.16
N GLU A 55 -0.27 7.14 5.84
CA GLU A 55 -0.92 8.43 5.65
C GLU A 55 0.07 9.57 5.86
N LYS A 56 0.80 9.56 6.98
CA LYS A 56 1.74 10.63 7.29
C LYS A 56 2.89 10.67 6.29
N LEU A 57 3.36 9.52 5.83
CA LEU A 57 4.39 9.43 4.80
C LEU A 57 3.92 10.07 3.49
N LEU A 58 2.70 9.77 3.03
CA LEU A 58 2.13 10.35 1.81
C LEU A 58 1.91 11.85 1.93
N GLN A 59 1.38 12.34 3.07
CA GLN A 59 1.21 13.77 3.32
C GLN A 59 2.54 14.56 3.24
N ASN A 60 3.64 13.92 3.67
CA ASN A 60 4.96 14.54 3.64
C ASN A 60 5.72 14.31 2.32
N SER A 61 5.10 13.63 1.36
CA SER A 61 5.67 13.30 0.06
C SER A 61 4.85 13.88 -1.09
N PRO A 62 4.66 15.22 -1.16
CA PRO A 62 3.75 15.84 -2.13
C PRO A 62 4.20 15.69 -3.60
N GLY A 63 5.45 15.30 -3.86
CA GLY A 63 5.98 15.09 -5.21
C GLY A 63 5.75 13.68 -5.79
N VAL A 64 5.14 12.77 -5.03
CA VAL A 64 4.97 11.38 -5.48
C VAL A 64 3.95 11.31 -6.62
N LYS A 65 4.41 10.83 -7.77
CA LYS A 65 3.57 10.60 -8.95
C LYS A 65 3.14 9.15 -9.08
N LYS A 66 3.98 8.23 -8.60
CA LYS A 66 3.73 6.80 -8.67
C LYS A 66 3.83 6.17 -7.29
N LEU A 67 2.77 5.46 -6.91
CA LEU A 67 2.73 4.67 -5.69
C LEU A 67 2.61 3.18 -6.03
N THR A 68 3.48 2.36 -5.48
CA THR A 68 3.40 0.90 -5.58
C THR A 68 3.11 0.34 -4.20
N LEU A 69 1.98 -0.35 -4.03
CA LEU A 69 1.62 -1.09 -2.83
C LEU A 69 1.93 -2.57 -3.07
N HIS A 70 2.86 -3.12 -2.31
CA HIS A 70 3.12 -4.55 -2.28
C HIS A 70 2.48 -5.14 -1.03
N VAL A 71 1.31 -5.74 -1.23
CA VAL A 71 0.52 -6.36 -0.18
C VAL A 71 1.07 -7.76 0.06
N MET A 72 1.84 -7.92 1.12
CA MET A 72 2.56 -9.14 1.48
C MET A 72 1.71 -10.05 2.33
N GLU A 73 1.87 -11.37 2.18
CA GLU A 73 1.35 -12.40 3.10
C GLU A 73 1.85 -12.20 4.54
N PRO A 74 1.01 -12.39 5.58
CA PRO A 74 1.35 -11.98 6.92
C PRO A 74 2.37 -12.91 7.59
N GLY A 75 2.39 -14.19 7.14
CA GLY A 75 3.39 -15.18 7.55
C GLY A 75 4.77 -14.98 6.93
N THR A 76 4.89 -14.13 5.91
CA THR A 76 6.17 -13.82 5.24
C THR A 76 7.04 -12.86 6.06
N VAL A 77 6.47 -12.23 7.10
CA VAL A 77 7.21 -11.40 8.07
C VAL A 77 7.48 -12.25 9.33
N PRO A 78 8.70 -12.79 9.53
CA PRO A 78 8.96 -13.87 10.49
C PRO A 78 8.75 -13.53 11.98
N LEU A 79 8.40 -12.29 12.32
CA LEU A 79 8.33 -11.79 13.70
C LEU A 79 6.92 -11.44 14.19
N LEU A 80 5.88 -11.62 13.37
CA LEU A 80 4.52 -11.14 13.70
C LEU A 80 3.63 -12.19 14.39
N ILE A 81 4.01 -13.46 14.40
CA ILE A 81 3.16 -14.57 14.90
C ILE A 81 2.80 -14.46 16.40
N PRO A 82 3.67 -14.00 17.33
CA PRO A 82 3.31 -14.01 18.75
C PRO A 82 2.66 -12.73 19.30
N ILE A 83 2.79 -11.57 18.61
CA ILE A 83 2.49 -10.27 19.22
C ILE A 83 1.06 -9.80 18.91
N MET A 84 0.50 -10.22 17.78
CA MET A 84 -0.82 -9.79 17.35
C MET A 84 -1.65 -11.03 17.03
N ASN A 85 -2.46 -11.47 18.00
CA ASN A 85 -3.55 -12.42 17.81
C ASN A 85 -4.68 -11.74 17.00
N ILE A 86 -4.33 -11.21 15.82
CA ILE A 86 -5.28 -10.62 14.89
C ILE A 86 -5.74 -11.77 14.01
N ASP A 87 -7.03 -12.05 14.13
CA ASP A 87 -7.77 -12.90 13.22
C ASP A 87 -7.54 -12.37 11.79
N TYR A 88 -6.63 -13.03 11.06
CA TYR A 88 -6.36 -12.78 9.64
C TYR A 88 -7.53 -13.35 8.83
N GLN A 89 -8.73 -12.80 9.04
CA GLN A 89 -9.83 -13.08 8.15
C GLN A 89 -9.48 -12.51 6.78
N ASN A 90 -9.87 -13.27 5.74
CA ASN A 90 -9.62 -12.98 4.33
C ASN A 90 -9.70 -11.48 4.07
N LEU A 91 -8.61 -10.91 3.53
CA LEU A 91 -8.60 -9.51 3.15
C LEU A 91 -9.58 -9.33 1.98
N GLU A 92 -10.81 -8.95 2.29
CA GLU A 92 -11.84 -8.74 1.29
C GLU A 92 -11.50 -7.58 0.36
N SER A 93 -11.97 -7.65 -0.88
CA SER A 93 -11.77 -6.62 -1.89
C SER A 93 -12.19 -5.22 -1.39
N GLU A 94 -13.24 -5.14 -0.57
CA GLU A 94 -13.70 -3.90 0.05
C GLU A 94 -12.63 -3.21 0.93
N HIS A 95 -11.83 -3.98 1.66
CA HIS A 95 -10.77 -3.44 2.50
C HIS A 95 -9.65 -2.83 1.65
N VAL A 96 -9.25 -3.52 0.57
CA VAL A 96 -8.25 -3.01 -0.37
C VAL A 96 -8.74 -1.74 -1.05
N VAL A 97 -10.00 -1.70 -1.49
CA VAL A 97 -10.60 -0.53 -2.12
C VAL A 97 -10.68 0.64 -1.16
N SER A 98 -11.15 0.40 0.07
CA SER A 98 -11.21 1.42 1.11
C SER A 98 -9.83 2.00 1.40
N PHE A 99 -8.80 1.14 1.47
CA PHE A 99 -7.42 1.57 1.61
C PHE A 99 -6.97 2.48 0.45
N ILE A 100 -7.10 2.01 -0.79
CA ILE A 100 -6.73 2.77 -1.99
C ILE A 100 -7.45 4.12 -1.99
N LYS A 101 -8.76 4.14 -1.72
CA LYS A 101 -9.55 5.36 -1.68
C LYS A 101 -9.02 6.36 -0.65
N VAL A 102 -8.64 5.89 0.53
CA VAL A 102 -8.03 6.73 1.56
C VAL A 102 -6.70 7.31 1.08
N LEU A 103 -5.84 6.50 0.46
CA LEU A 103 -4.55 6.99 -0.07
C LEU A 103 -4.72 8.05 -1.16
N LEU A 104 -5.63 7.81 -2.11
CA LEU A 104 -5.90 8.75 -3.21
C LEU A 104 -6.35 10.12 -2.71
N LYS A 105 -7.02 10.19 -1.55
CA LYS A 105 -7.42 11.48 -0.93
C LYS A 105 -6.23 12.28 -0.40
N PHE A 106 -5.14 11.63 0.00
CA PHE A 106 -3.99 12.31 0.61
C PHE A 106 -3.02 12.91 -0.40
N THR A 107 -3.05 12.45 -1.64
CA THR A 107 -2.04 12.78 -2.66
C THR A 107 -2.69 13.29 -3.94
N LYS A 108 -2.61 14.60 -4.18
CA LYS A 108 -3.18 15.24 -5.38
C LYS A 108 -2.34 15.04 -6.65
N THR A 109 -1.11 14.56 -6.49
CA THR A 109 -0.10 14.46 -7.55
C THR A 109 0.07 13.04 -8.08
N LEU A 110 -0.63 12.06 -7.50
CA LEU A 110 -0.58 10.69 -8.01
C LEU A 110 -1.15 10.64 -9.42
N GLU A 111 -0.35 10.11 -10.33
CA GLU A 111 -0.73 9.80 -11.71
C GLU A 111 -0.95 8.29 -11.85
N LYS A 112 -0.24 7.48 -11.07
CA LYS A 112 -0.30 6.02 -11.13
C LYS A 112 -0.23 5.35 -9.75
N VAL A 113 -1.12 4.39 -9.51
CA VAL A 113 -1.07 3.45 -8.39
C VAL A 113 -0.91 2.03 -8.93
N VAL A 114 0.01 1.27 -8.38
CA VAL A 114 0.20 -0.15 -8.69
C VAL A 114 -0.04 -0.94 -7.42
N VAL A 115 -0.98 -1.87 -7.42
CA VAL A 115 -1.27 -2.74 -6.28
C VAL A 115 -0.88 -4.16 -6.65
N ARG A 116 0.05 -4.73 -5.88
CA ARG A 116 0.54 -6.10 -6.02
C ARG A 116 0.03 -6.91 -4.84
N LEU A 117 -0.82 -7.90 -5.11
CA LEU A 117 -1.45 -8.73 -4.10
C LEU A 117 -0.77 -10.10 -4.02
N ALA A 118 -0.28 -10.47 -2.84
CA ALA A 118 0.19 -11.82 -2.56
C ALA A 118 -1.00 -12.74 -2.20
N CYS A 119 -1.60 -13.39 -3.20
CA CYS A 119 -2.55 -14.52 -3.07
C CYS A 119 -3.76 -14.42 -2.11
N TYR A 120 -4.08 -13.24 -1.57
CA TYR A 120 -5.17 -13.06 -0.59
C TYR A 120 -6.59 -13.15 -1.12
N ILE A 121 -6.76 -12.83 -2.40
CA ILE A 121 -8.06 -12.69 -3.03
C ILE A 121 -8.19 -13.82 -4.04
N ASP A 122 -9.29 -14.57 -3.94
CA ASP A 122 -9.61 -15.58 -4.92
C ASP A 122 -9.93 -14.95 -6.29
N GLY A 123 -10.11 -15.79 -7.32
CA GLY A 123 -10.38 -15.27 -8.66
C GLY A 123 -11.63 -14.40 -8.74
N ARG A 124 -12.65 -14.68 -7.92
CA ARG A 124 -13.90 -13.91 -7.89
C ARG A 124 -13.67 -12.55 -7.25
N GLY A 125 -13.05 -12.50 -6.08
CA GLY A 125 -12.77 -11.25 -5.40
C GLY A 125 -11.83 -10.36 -6.21
N PHE A 126 -10.91 -10.92 -7.01
CA PHE A 126 -10.02 -10.14 -7.86
C PHE A 126 -10.79 -9.41 -8.97
N GLU A 127 -11.75 -10.08 -9.60
CA GLU A 127 -12.65 -9.47 -10.60
C GLU A 127 -13.54 -8.38 -9.99
N GLU A 128 -14.05 -8.63 -8.78
CA GLU A 128 -14.80 -7.62 -8.02
C GLU A 128 -13.93 -6.39 -7.70
N LEU A 129 -12.70 -6.63 -7.25
CA LEU A 129 -11.72 -5.59 -6.96
C LEU A 129 -11.38 -4.78 -8.22
N LEU A 130 -11.22 -5.42 -9.39
CA LEU A 130 -11.02 -4.75 -10.67
C LEU A 130 -12.17 -3.79 -10.98
N GLY A 131 -13.42 -4.23 -10.80
CA GLY A 131 -14.60 -3.38 -11.01
C GLY A 131 -14.60 -2.15 -10.10
N MET A 132 -14.37 -2.35 -8.80
CA MET A 132 -14.33 -1.26 -7.81
C MET A 132 -13.18 -0.28 -8.07
N VAL A 133 -12.00 -0.80 -8.41
CA VAL A 133 -10.81 0.01 -8.70
C VAL A 133 -10.97 0.80 -10.00
N SER A 134 -11.67 0.25 -11.00
CA SER A 134 -12.00 0.99 -12.22
C SER A 134 -12.85 2.24 -11.89
N MET A 135 -13.82 2.12 -10.97
CA MET A 135 -14.61 3.27 -10.54
C MET A 135 -13.74 4.33 -9.84
N LEU A 136 -12.83 3.91 -8.95
CA LEU A 136 -11.90 4.82 -8.29
C LEU A 136 -10.95 5.51 -9.28
N SER A 137 -10.45 4.78 -10.28
CA SER A 137 -9.56 5.32 -11.31
C SER A 137 -10.22 6.50 -12.04
N HIS A 138 -11.50 6.37 -12.39
CA HIS A 138 -12.28 7.44 -12.98
C HIS A 138 -12.60 8.57 -12.00
N GLU A 139 -13.00 8.26 -10.76
CA GLU A 139 -13.35 9.27 -9.72
C GLU A 139 -12.17 10.21 -9.42
N TYR A 140 -10.96 9.65 -9.30
CA TYR A 140 -9.75 10.39 -8.90
C TYR A 140 -8.84 10.77 -10.07
N ASN A 141 -9.18 10.38 -11.31
CA ASN A 141 -8.36 10.57 -12.51
C ASN A 141 -6.91 10.05 -12.34
N VAL A 142 -6.78 8.83 -11.81
CA VAL A 142 -5.49 8.18 -11.51
C VAL A 142 -5.47 6.82 -12.19
N SER A 143 -4.38 6.44 -12.85
CA SER A 143 -4.22 5.10 -13.41
C SER A 143 -3.97 4.09 -12.28
N ILE A 144 -4.88 3.14 -12.07
CA ILE A 144 -4.69 2.10 -11.04
C ILE A 144 -4.51 0.74 -11.73
N VAL A 145 -3.37 0.10 -11.46
CA VAL A 145 -3.01 -1.21 -12.01
C VAL A 145 -3.02 -2.23 -10.89
N LEU A 146 -3.76 -3.32 -11.08
CA LEU A 146 -3.78 -4.46 -10.17
C LEU A 146 -2.95 -5.60 -10.75
N SER A 147 -2.20 -6.26 -9.88
CA SER A 147 -1.50 -7.49 -10.22
C SER A 147 -1.55 -8.45 -9.03
N SER A 148 -1.61 -9.73 -9.32
CA SER A 148 -1.59 -10.79 -8.32
C SER A 148 -0.45 -11.75 -8.64
N THR A 149 0.26 -12.22 -7.62
CA THR A 149 1.26 -13.29 -7.78
C THR A 149 0.62 -14.67 -7.84
N CYS A 150 -0.70 -14.77 -7.67
CA CYS A 150 -1.43 -16.03 -7.66
C CYS A 150 -1.78 -16.52 -9.07
N ARG A 151 -1.54 -17.83 -9.33
CA ARG A 151 -2.12 -18.52 -10.48
C ARG A 151 -3.60 -18.79 -10.20
N ILE A 152 -4.47 -17.87 -10.59
CA ILE A 152 -5.92 -18.10 -10.57
C ILE A 152 -6.19 -19.29 -11.50
N ARG A 153 -6.77 -20.38 -10.97
CA ARG A 153 -7.06 -21.66 -11.66
C ARG A 153 -7.25 -21.50 -13.18
N GLY A 154 -6.19 -21.80 -13.94
CA GLY A 154 -6.25 -21.99 -15.39
C GLY A 154 -6.13 -20.74 -16.29
N ARG A 155 -5.93 -19.52 -15.77
CA ARG A 155 -5.52 -18.39 -16.63
C ARG A 155 -4.37 -17.61 -16.00
N SER A 156 -3.23 -17.63 -16.68
CA SER A 156 -2.14 -16.69 -16.43
C SER A 156 -2.61 -15.32 -16.91
N LEU A 157 -3.02 -14.45 -16.00
CA LEU A 157 -3.21 -13.04 -16.29
C LEU A 157 -1.89 -12.33 -15.98
N GLU A 158 -0.97 -12.35 -16.94
CA GLU A 158 0.01 -11.28 -17.05
C GLU A 158 -0.75 -10.03 -17.51
N CYS A 159 -1.32 -9.28 -16.58
CA CYS A 159 -1.85 -7.95 -16.86
C CYS A 159 -0.67 -6.97 -16.82
N TYR A 160 -0.23 -6.53 -18.00
CA TYR A 160 0.82 -5.52 -18.22
C TYR A 160 0.35 -4.11 -17.86
#